data_AF-A0A1I8GPP4-F1
#
_entry.id   AF-A0A1I8GPP4-F1
#
_cell.length_a   1.000
_cell.length_b   1.000
_cell.length_c   1.000
_cell.angle_alpha   90.00
_cell.angle_beta   90.00
_cell.angle_gamma   90.00
#
_symmetry.space_group_name_H-M   'P 1'
#
loop_
_entity.id
_entity.type
_entity.pdbx_description
1 polymer ?
#
loop_
_entity_poly.entity_id
_entity_poly.type
_entity_poly.pdbx_seq_one_letter_code
_entity_poly.pdbx_strand_id
1 'polypeptide(L)'
;MRSLFRKLLARSDENNAAASADYEPDPEKLKKHGEAVMQALGAAVDCLEDALVLNSVLLALGQAHCAFHVRPEHVMRLWPAIDYAMERKLGPLYTREVQKAWLSVYRYIAEKMVLGIQMRRSEMSIGVDD
;
A
#
# COMPACT_ATOMS: atom_id res chain seq x y z
N MET A 1 -7.17 15.32 -17.44
CA MET A 1 -7.14 14.53 -16.19
C MET A 1 -5.73 14.23 -15.63
N ARG A 2 -4.65 14.17 -16.44
CA ARG A 2 -3.26 13.95 -15.93
C ARG A 2 -2.64 15.11 -15.13
N SER A 3 -3.16 16.34 -15.28
CA SER A 3 -2.57 17.56 -14.71
C SER A 3 -2.95 17.81 -13.24
N LEU A 4 -4.12 17.34 -12.80
CA LEU A 4 -4.62 17.56 -11.43
C LEU A 4 -3.85 16.71 -10.40
N PHE A 5 -3.49 15.47 -10.76
CA PHE A 5 -2.67 14.60 -9.89
C PHE A 5 -1.26 15.16 -9.65
N ARG A 6 -0.66 15.84 -10.64
CA ARG A 6 0.68 16.43 -10.51
C ARG A 6 0.71 17.61 -9.54
N LYS A 7 -0.34 18.43 -9.51
CA LYS A 7 -0.44 19.61 -8.62
C LYS A 7 -0.80 19.26 -7.17
N LEU A 8 -1.43 18.11 -6.93
CA LEU A 8 -1.71 17.64 -5.57
C LEU A 8 -0.44 17.08 -4.88
N LEU A 9 0.54 16.63 -5.66
CA LEU A 9 1.73 15.92 -5.18
C LEU A 9 3.00 16.78 -5.11
N ALA A 10 3.09 17.89 -5.85
CA ALA A 10 4.30 18.73 -5.88
C ALA A 10 4.48 19.70 -4.69
N ARG A 11 3.74 19.53 -3.58
CA ARG A 11 3.80 20.42 -2.40
C ARG A 11 4.28 19.73 -1.12
N SER A 12 4.69 18.46 -1.17
CA SER A 12 5.12 17.70 0.02
C SER A 12 6.64 17.53 0.17
N ASP A 13 7.44 18.04 -0.76
CA ASP A 13 8.83 17.59 -0.92
C ASP A 13 9.89 18.34 -0.09
N GLU A 14 9.52 19.17 0.89
CA GLU A 14 10.52 19.88 1.72
C GLU A 14 10.69 19.36 3.17
N ASN A 15 9.83 18.48 3.70
CA ASN A 15 9.86 18.12 5.13
C ASN A 15 9.83 16.62 5.41
N ASN A 16 10.88 15.88 5.03
CA ASN A 16 11.07 14.52 5.55
C ASN A 16 12.44 14.35 6.22
N ALA A 17 12.60 15.05 7.34
CA ALA A 17 13.63 14.79 8.34
C ALA A 17 12.96 14.23 9.60
N ALA A 18 13.03 12.91 9.78
CA ALA A 18 12.48 12.15 10.90
C ALA A 18 10.95 12.27 11.09
N ALA A 19 10.31 11.18 11.49
CA ALA A 19 8.98 11.28 12.08
C ALA A 19 9.12 12.08 13.38
N SER A 20 8.95 13.40 13.30
CA SER A 20 8.86 14.26 14.47
C SER A 20 7.61 13.88 15.26
N ALA A 21 7.66 14.11 16.58
CA ALA A 21 6.57 13.80 17.50
C ALA A 21 5.24 14.54 17.18
N ASP A 22 5.24 15.43 16.18
CA ASP A 22 4.16 16.34 15.82
C ASP A 22 3.60 16.07 14.40
N TYR A 23 3.88 14.90 13.79
CA TYR A 23 3.28 14.55 12.50
C TYR A 23 1.77 14.29 12.65
N GLU A 24 0.96 15.26 12.26
CA GLU A 24 -0.49 15.12 12.13
C GLU A 24 -0.85 14.79 10.67
N PRO A 25 -1.33 13.57 10.36
CA PRO A 25 -1.73 13.22 9.01
C PRO A 25 -2.97 14.02 8.60
N ASP A 26 -2.95 14.58 7.39
CA ASP A 26 -4.13 15.21 6.79
C ASP A 26 -5.30 14.20 6.77
N PRO A 27 -6.40 14.47 7.50
CA PRO A 27 -7.47 13.49 7.73
C PRO A 27 -8.18 13.11 6.43
N GLU A 28 -8.28 14.04 5.47
CA GLU A 28 -8.95 13.78 4.20
C GLU A 28 -8.08 12.91 3.29
N LYS A 29 -6.75 13.14 3.28
CA LYS A 29 -5.81 12.27 2.55
C LYS A 29 -5.75 10.88 3.17
N LEU A 30 -5.73 10.79 4.50
CA LEU A 30 -5.72 9.52 5.21
C LEU A 30 -6.99 8.71 4.91
N LYS A 31 -8.16 9.36 4.94
CA LYS A 31 -9.43 8.74 4.57
C LYS A 31 -9.42 8.19 3.15
N LYS A 32 -9.02 9.01 2.17
CA LYS A 32 -8.92 8.59 0.76
C LYS A 32 -7.95 7.43 0.56
N HIS A 33 -6.82 7.44 1.26
CA HIS A 33 -5.88 6.33 1.21
C HIS A 33 -6.50 5.05 1.81
N GLY A 34 -7.19 5.16 2.95
CA GLY A 34 -7.91 4.04 3.55
C GLY A 34 -8.98 3.44 2.63
N GLU A 35 -9.75 4.28 1.94
CA GLU A 35 -10.73 3.84 0.93
C GLU A 35 -10.05 3.08 -0.22
N ALA A 36 -8.94 3.62 -0.75
CA ALA A 36 -8.18 2.98 -1.81
C ALA A 36 -7.57 1.63 -1.38
N VAL A 37 -7.09 1.52 -0.14
CA VAL A 37 -6.61 0.25 0.42
C VAL A 37 -7.72 -0.79 0.47
N MET A 38 -8.91 -0.43 1.00
CA MET A 38 -10.02 -1.37 1.07
C MET A 38 -10.53 -1.80 -0.31
N GLN A 39 -10.54 -0.89 -1.29
CA GLN A 39 -10.85 -1.22 -2.68
C GLN A 39 -9.83 -2.19 -3.30
N ALA A 40 -8.53 -1.97 -3.06
CA ALA A 40 -7.48 -2.85 -3.55
C ALA A 40 -7.57 -4.26 -2.92
N LEU A 41 -7.92 -4.36 -1.63
CA LEU A 41 -8.17 -5.64 -0.96
C LEU A 41 -9.36 -6.38 -1.58
N GLY A 42 -10.46 -5.67 -1.87
CA GLY A 42 -11.62 -6.25 -2.56
C GLY A 42 -11.26 -6.77 -3.94
N ALA A 43 -10.58 -5.95 -4.75
CA ALA A 43 -10.14 -6.36 -6.09
C ALA A 43 -9.18 -7.55 -6.06
N ALA A 44 -8.32 -7.67 -5.05
CA ALA A 44 -7.45 -8.83 -4.89
C ALA A 44 -8.23 -10.12 -4.60
N VAL A 45 -9.34 -10.03 -3.86
CA VAL A 45 -10.25 -11.17 -3.61
C VAL A 45 -11.00 -11.54 -4.90
N ASP A 46 -11.49 -10.54 -5.65
CA ASP A 46 -12.21 -10.77 -6.91
C ASP A 46 -11.32 -11.43 -7.98
N CYS A 47 -10.00 -11.23 -7.91
CA CYS A 47 -9.03 -11.74 -8.88
C CYS A 47 -8.24 -12.97 -8.39
N LEU A 48 -8.68 -13.68 -7.35
CA LEU A 48 -7.94 -14.84 -6.80
C LEU A 48 -7.70 -15.96 -7.82
N GLU A 49 -8.58 -16.11 -8.82
CA GLU A 49 -8.47 -17.12 -9.87
C GLU A 49 -7.51 -16.72 -11.00
N ASP A 50 -7.21 -15.41 -11.16
CA ASP A 50 -6.29 -14.89 -12.16
C ASP A 50 -4.99 -14.36 -11.51
N ALA A 51 -4.21 -15.31 -11.01
CA ALA A 51 -2.95 -15.02 -10.33
C ALA A 51 -1.94 -14.27 -11.21
N LEU A 52 -1.95 -14.47 -12.54
CA LEU A 52 -1.01 -13.81 -13.44
C LEU A 52 -1.31 -12.31 -13.56
N VAL A 53 -2.58 -11.96 -13.80
CA VAL A 53 -2.99 -10.56 -13.87
C VAL A 53 -2.80 -9.88 -12.51
N LEU A 54 -3.23 -10.53 -11.43
CA LEU A 54 -3.12 -9.97 -10.08
C LEU A 54 -1.65 -9.70 -9.70
N ASN A 55 -0.73 -10.63 -10.01
CA ASN A 55 0.71 -10.42 -9.79
C ASN A 55 1.22 -9.16 -10.49
N SER A 56 0.89 -8.98 -11.78
CA SER A 56 1.37 -7.85 -12.56
C SER A 56 0.88 -6.50 -12.00
N VAL A 57 -0.39 -6.43 -11.58
CA VAL A 57 -0.99 -5.23 -10.98
C VAL A 57 -0.32 -4.89 -9.65
N LEU A 58 -0.10 -5.89 -8.79
CA LEU A 58 0.52 -5.68 -7.47
C LEU A 58 2.00 -5.24 -7.57
N LEU A 59 2.75 -5.76 -8.55
CA LEU A 59 4.11 -5.31 -8.83
C LEU A 59 4.12 -3.84 -9.27
N ALA A 60 3.27 -3.45 -10.21
CA ALA A 60 3.14 -2.07 -10.66
C ALA A 60 2.71 -1.14 -9.51
N LEU A 61 1.80 -1.60 -8.66
CA LEU A 61 1.39 -0.87 -7.45
C LEU A 61 2.57 -0.67 -6.50
N GLY A 62 3.39 -1.69 -6.28
CA GLY A 62 4.63 -1.60 -5.50
C GLY A 62 5.61 -0.57 -6.08
N GLN A 63 5.83 -0.59 -7.40
CA GLN A 63 6.68 0.40 -8.06
C GLN A 63 6.16 1.84 -7.84
N ALA A 64 4.84 2.04 -7.88
CA ALA A 64 4.23 3.34 -7.57
C ALA A 64 4.45 3.74 -6.10
N HIS A 65 4.40 2.79 -5.15
CA HIS A 65 4.69 3.06 -3.73
C HIS A 65 6.14 3.49 -3.50
N CYS A 66 7.08 3.03 -4.32
CA CYS A 66 8.46 3.51 -4.26
C CYS A 66 8.57 5.02 -4.57
N ALA A 67 7.73 5.55 -5.49
CA ALA A 67 7.72 6.97 -5.82
C ALA A 67 7.22 7.84 -4.65
N PHE A 68 6.48 7.25 -3.70
CA PHE A 68 6.07 7.90 -2.44
C PHE A 68 7.05 7.64 -1.29
N HIS A 69 8.26 7.16 -1.59
CA HIS A 69 9.31 6.84 -0.62
C HIS A 69 8.91 5.80 0.45
N VAL A 70 7.89 4.99 0.16
CA VAL A 70 7.51 3.87 1.03
C VAL A 70 8.64 2.84 1.03
N ARG A 71 9.04 2.40 2.22
CA ARG A 71 10.05 1.34 2.36
C ARG A 71 9.36 -0.02 2.38
N PRO A 72 10.04 -1.08 1.89
CA PRO A 72 9.53 -2.44 1.98
C PRO A 72 8.98 -2.82 3.36
N GLU A 73 9.68 -2.44 4.43
CA GLU A 73 9.27 -2.74 5.80
C GLU A 73 7.96 -2.04 6.23
N HIS A 74 7.54 -0.98 5.54
CA HIS A 74 6.31 -0.25 5.87
C HIS A 74 5.06 -0.98 5.43
N VAL A 75 5.13 -1.74 4.34
CA VAL A 75 3.96 -2.41 3.75
C VAL A 75 3.34 -3.36 4.79
N MET A 76 4.14 -4.21 5.43
CA MET A 76 3.60 -5.12 6.45
C MET A 76 3.16 -4.44 7.75
N ARG A 77 3.60 -3.20 8.03
CA ARG A 77 3.19 -2.47 9.24
C ARG A 77 1.76 -1.95 9.19
N LEU A 78 1.11 -1.96 8.02
CA LEU A 78 -0.28 -1.56 7.87
C LEU A 78 -1.27 -2.65 8.32
N TRP A 79 -0.84 -3.92 8.40
CA TRP A 79 -1.73 -5.03 8.77
C TRP A 79 -2.51 -4.81 10.08
N PRO A 80 -1.90 -4.40 11.21
CA PRO A 80 -2.64 -4.20 12.46
C PRO A 80 -3.79 -3.20 12.35
N ALA A 81 -3.67 -2.17 11.49
CA ALA A 81 -4.74 -1.21 11.27
C ALA A 81 -5.89 -1.79 10.45
N ILE A 82 -5.58 -2.60 9.44
CA ILE A 82 -6.58 -3.32 8.63
C ILE A 82 -7.31 -4.35 9.50
N ASP A 83 -6.56 -5.15 10.26
CA ASP A 83 -7.07 -6.18 11.15
C ASP A 83 -8.05 -5.58 12.17
N TYR A 84 -7.65 -4.48 12.82
CA TYR A 84 -8.50 -3.72 13.72
C TYR A 84 -9.76 -3.17 13.03
N ALA A 85 -9.62 -2.60 11.83
CA ALA A 85 -10.77 -2.05 11.10
C ALA A 85 -11.77 -3.16 10.71
N MET A 86 -11.29 -4.32 10.29
CA MET A 86 -12.13 -5.47 9.95
C MET A 86 -12.83 -6.04 11.19
N GLU A 87 -12.11 -6.23 12.30
CA GLU A 87 -12.70 -6.67 13.57
C GLU A 87 -13.85 -5.75 13.99
N ARG A 88 -13.64 -4.43 13.95
CA ARG A 88 -14.65 -3.44 14.34
C ARG A 88 -15.85 -3.38 13.41
N LYS A 89 -15.69 -3.69 12.12
CA LYS A 89 -16.77 -3.59 11.13
C LYS A 89 -17.56 -4.89 10.96
N LEU A 90 -16.89 -6.03 11.04
CA LEU A 90 -17.50 -7.35 10.83
C LEU A 90 -17.96 -7.98 12.15
N GLY A 91 -17.38 -7.59 13.29
CA GLY A 91 -17.79 -8.04 14.61
C GLY A 91 -17.77 -9.58 14.71
N PRO A 92 -18.87 -10.24 15.11
CA PRO A 92 -18.93 -11.70 15.23
C PRO A 92 -18.62 -12.48 13.95
N LEU A 93 -18.73 -11.86 12.77
CA LEU A 93 -18.38 -12.49 11.49
C LEU A 93 -16.86 -12.55 11.27
N TYR A 94 -16.07 -11.75 11.98
CA TYR A 94 -14.61 -11.78 11.92
C TYR A 94 -14.05 -12.90 12.81
N THR A 95 -14.38 -14.14 12.45
CA THR A 95 -13.85 -15.30 13.18
C THR A 95 -12.34 -15.42 13.00
N ARG A 96 -11.70 -16.25 13.83
CA ARG A 96 -10.26 -16.53 13.73
C ARG A 96 -9.86 -17.07 12.36
N GLU A 97 -10.73 -17.86 11.74
CA GLU A 97 -10.54 -18.42 10.40
C GLU A 97 -10.60 -17.31 9.35
N VAL A 98 -11.56 -16.39 9.46
CA VAL A 98 -11.70 -15.23 8.57
C VAL A 98 -10.50 -14.29 8.70
N GLN A 99 -10.05 -13.97 9.92
CA GLN A 99 -8.84 -13.19 10.15
C GLN A 99 -7.61 -13.82 9.49
N LYS A 100 -7.42 -15.14 9.66
CA LYS A 100 -6.30 -15.88 9.03
C LYS A 100 -6.37 -15.85 7.51
N ALA A 101 -7.58 -15.99 6.93
CA ALA A 101 -7.76 -15.90 5.49
C ALA A 101 -7.38 -14.50 4.96
N TRP A 102 -7.86 -13.44 5.60
CA TRP A 102 -7.49 -12.07 5.25
C TRP A 102 -5.99 -11.80 5.40
N LEU A 103 -5.36 -12.31 6.47
CA LEU A 103 -3.92 -12.18 6.65
C LEU A 103 -3.13 -12.88 5.52
N SER A 104 -3.60 -14.03 5.05
CA SER A 104 -2.98 -14.73 3.91
C SER A 104 -3.07 -13.91 2.63
N VAL A 105 -4.25 -13.35 2.33
CA VAL A 105 -4.43 -12.45 1.19
C VAL A 105 -3.52 -11.22 1.31
N TYR A 106 -3.49 -10.60 2.49
CA TYR A 106 -2.66 -9.42 2.73
C TYR A 106 -1.16 -9.71 2.58
N ARG A 107 -0.68 -10.85 3.08
CA ARG A 107 0.72 -11.27 2.93
C ARG A 107 1.10 -11.42 1.48
N TYR A 108 0.24 -12.03 0.67
CA TYR A 108 0.48 -12.18 -0.76
C TYR A 108 0.56 -10.82 -1.46
N ILE A 109 -0.38 -9.91 -1.18
CA ILE A 109 -0.36 -8.53 -1.67
C ILE A 109 0.93 -7.83 -1.28
N ALA A 110 1.29 -7.89 0.00
CA ALA A 110 2.45 -7.23 0.55
C ALA A 110 3.75 -7.75 -0.07
N GLU A 111 3.87 -9.07 -0.27
CA GLU A 111 5.03 -9.68 -0.93
C GLU A 111 5.23 -9.09 -2.33
N LYS A 112 4.18 -9.05 -3.16
CA LYS A 112 4.29 -8.52 -4.53
C LYS A 112 4.54 -7.02 -4.56
N MET A 113 3.94 -6.26 -3.64
CA MET A 113 4.24 -4.83 -3.52
C MET A 113 5.68 -4.57 -3.08
N VAL A 114 6.19 -5.34 -2.12
CA VAL A 114 7.59 -5.26 -1.66
C VAL A 114 8.55 -5.53 -2.82
N LEU A 115 8.29 -6.57 -3.62
CA LEU A 115 9.08 -6.86 -4.82
C LEU A 115 9.06 -5.67 -5.80
N GLY A 116 7.87 -5.12 -6.09
CA GLY A 116 7.75 -3.95 -6.96
C GLY A 116 8.51 -2.73 -6.45
N ILE A 117 8.46 -2.46 -5.14
CA ILE A 117 9.25 -1.39 -4.50
C ILE A 117 10.74 -1.64 -4.70
N GLN A 118 11.22 -2.85 -4.40
CA GLN A 118 12.64 -3.21 -4.51
C GLN A 118 13.14 -3.09 -5.95
N MET A 119 12.38 -3.59 -6.93
CA MET A 119 12.73 -3.48 -8.36
C MET A 119 12.94 -2.02 -8.77
N ARG A 120 11.98 -1.14 -8.44
CA ARG A 120 12.10 0.30 -8.76
C ARG A 120 13.30 0.94 -8.07
N ARG A 121 13.58 0.58 -6.82
CA ARG A 121 14.76 1.09 -6.09
C ARG A 121 16.06 0.67 -6.75
N SER A 122 16.16 -0.59 -7.17
CA SER A 122 17.33 -1.12 -7.88
C SER A 122 17.53 -0.43 -9.24
N GLU A 123 16.47 -0.25 -10.03
CA GLU A 123 16.51 0.50 -11.29
C GLU A 123 17.06 1.92 -11.09
N MET A 124 16.58 2.64 -10.07
CA MET A 124 17.05 4.00 -9.75
C MET A 124 18.50 4.03 -9.27
N SER A 125 19.00 2.98 -8.59
CA SER A 125 20.40 2.93 -8.17
C SER A 125 21.39 2.65 -9.30
N ILE A 126 20.94 2.02 -10.39
CA ILE A 126 21.80 1.70 -11.55
C ILE A 126 21.84 2.88 -12.55
N GLY A 127 20.77 3.67 -12.64
CA GLY A 127 20.68 4.80 -13.59
C GLY A 127 21.30 6.13 -13.16
N VAL A 128 22.21 6.14 -12.17
CA VAL A 128 22.86 7.36 -11.63
C VAL A 128 24.32 7.49 -12.08
N ASP A 129 24.86 6.51 -12.81
CA ASP A 129 26.28 6.45 -13.20
C ASP A 129 26.58 6.80 -14.69
N ASP A 130 25.62 7.37 -15.45
CA ASP A 130 25.83 7.83 -16.85
C ASP A 130 25.68 9.36 -17.02
#